data_AF-A0A2D2DG63-F1
#
_entry.id   AF-A0A2D2DG63-F1
#
_cell.length_a   1.000
_cell.length_b   1.000
_cell.length_c   1.000
_cell.angle_alpha   90.00
_cell.angle_beta   90.00
_cell.angle_gamma   90.00
#
_symmetry.space_group_name_H-M   'P 1'
#
loop_
_entity.id
_entity.type
_entity.pdbx_description
1 polymer ?
#
loop_
_entity_poly.entity_id
_entity_poly.type
_entity_poly.pdbx_seq_one_letter_code
_entity_poly.pdbx_strand_id
1 'polypeptide(L)'
;MRQDSGQTYLVLHPVDLLTSRAYNLRTFEKKQTENGVEQLRLSLQVVNAYLTSALSDPSNLRAVLRIIEEIVRLAKGPCGAAAKAYGIDFLTAMPLDLVDSAGFQRTRRGQIALELAKVKCPGYLVETTLAQVPDVDECTGSDESL
;
A
#
# COMPACT_ATOMS: atom_id res chain seq x y z
N MET A 1 -36.61 24.97 -8.95
CA MET A 1 -36.09 23.61 -8.70
C MET A 1 -35.12 23.28 -9.83
N ARG A 2 -33.81 23.25 -9.59
CA ARG A 2 -32.84 22.76 -10.59
C ARG A 2 -32.85 21.23 -10.52
N GLN A 3 -33.15 20.58 -11.63
CA GLN A 3 -32.97 19.15 -11.79
C GLN A 3 -31.46 18.92 -11.96
N ASP A 4 -30.82 18.26 -10.99
CA ASP A 4 -29.47 17.74 -11.16
C ASP A 4 -29.57 16.56 -12.13
N SER A 5 -29.00 16.70 -13.32
CA SER A 5 -28.81 15.59 -14.23
C SER A 5 -27.85 14.60 -13.57
N GLY A 6 -28.33 13.42 -13.17
CA GLY A 6 -27.51 12.41 -12.51
C GLY A 6 -26.30 12.04 -13.37
N GLN A 7 -25.11 12.48 -12.94
CA GLN A 7 -23.86 12.20 -13.62
C GLN A 7 -23.33 10.84 -13.15
N THR A 8 -23.12 9.91 -14.08
CA THR A 8 -22.52 8.60 -13.78
C THR A 8 -21.00 8.71 -13.87
N TYR A 9 -20.30 8.19 -12.85
CA TYR A 9 -18.84 8.10 -12.81
C TYR A 9 -18.40 6.64 -12.83
N LEU A 10 -17.36 6.34 -13.61
CA LEU A 10 -16.68 5.05 -13.55
C LEU A 10 -15.59 5.12 -12.48
N VAL A 11 -15.68 4.24 -11.50
CA VAL A 11 -14.74 4.17 -10.38
C VAL A 11 -13.95 2.87 -10.47
N LEU A 12 -12.65 2.95 -10.24
CA LEU A 12 -11.76 1.79 -10.20
C LEU A 12 -12.02 0.98 -8.92
N HIS A 13 -12.07 -0.34 -9.03
CA HIS A 13 -12.20 -1.21 -7.86
C HIS A 13 -10.98 -1.02 -6.92
N PRO A 14 -11.15 -0.96 -5.59
CA PRO A 14 -10.06 -0.69 -4.64
C PRO A 14 -8.83 -1.60 -4.79
N VAL A 15 -9.06 -2.88 -5.06
CA VAL A 15 -7.97 -3.87 -5.23
C VAL A 15 -7.18 -3.64 -6.53
N ASP A 16 -7.86 -3.20 -7.59
CA ASP A 16 -7.21 -2.87 -8.86
C ASP A 16 -6.38 -1.59 -8.74
N LEU A 17 -6.89 -0.61 -7.97
CA LEU A 17 -6.14 0.59 -7.61
C LEU A 17 -4.85 0.23 -6.87
N LEU A 18 -4.94 -0.59 -5.81
CA LEU A 18 -3.78 -1.03 -5.04
C LEU A 18 -2.76 -1.75 -5.95
N THR A 19 -3.24 -2.68 -6.78
CA THR A 19 -2.40 -3.42 -7.72
C THR A 19 -1.68 -2.47 -8.67
N SER A 20 -2.40 -1.53 -9.29
CA SER A 20 -1.81 -0.53 -10.18
C SER A 20 -0.74 0.30 -9.50
N ARG A 21 -0.98 0.81 -8.28
CA ARG A 21 0.02 1.61 -7.54
C ARG A 21 1.25 0.79 -7.16
N ALA A 22 1.07 -0.45 -6.75
CA ALA A 22 2.16 -1.34 -6.39
C ALA A 22 3.06 -1.66 -7.61
N TYR A 23 2.46 -1.90 -8.78
CA TYR A 23 3.20 -2.07 -10.03
C TYR A 23 3.89 -0.78 -10.48
N ASN A 24 3.23 0.36 -10.34
CA ASN A 24 3.80 1.64 -10.74
C ASN A 24 5.07 1.96 -9.93
N LEU A 25 5.01 1.77 -8.62
CA LEU A 25 6.15 2.00 -7.73
C LEU A 25 7.32 1.07 -8.07
N ARG A 26 7.03 -0.19 -8.43
CA ARG A 26 8.06 -1.15 -8.81
C ARG A 26 8.69 -0.82 -10.18
N THR A 27 7.86 -0.58 -11.19
CA THR A 27 8.29 -0.62 -12.59
C THR A 27 8.81 0.72 -13.10
N PHE A 28 8.24 1.83 -12.64
CA PHE A 28 8.57 3.14 -13.18
C PHE A 28 9.39 3.93 -12.17
N GLU A 29 10.69 4.11 -12.45
CA GLU A 29 11.59 4.94 -11.63
C GLU A 29 11.02 6.35 -11.39
N LYS A 30 10.40 6.95 -12.41
CA LYS A 30 9.73 8.27 -12.30
C LYS A 30 8.55 8.29 -11.31
N LYS A 31 8.06 7.14 -10.86
CA LYS A 31 6.99 6.97 -9.87
C LYS A 31 7.52 6.50 -8.51
N GLN A 32 8.83 6.30 -8.36
CA GLN A 32 9.53 6.05 -7.09
C GLN A 32 9.85 7.37 -6.39
N THR A 33 8.82 8.21 -6.25
CA THR A 33 8.90 9.49 -5.54
C THR A 33 8.10 9.38 -4.25
N GLU A 34 8.31 10.31 -3.32
CA GLU A 34 7.51 10.41 -2.09
C GLU A 34 5.99 10.38 -2.38
N ASN A 35 5.55 11.10 -3.43
CA ASN A 35 4.16 11.09 -3.87
C ASN A 35 3.69 9.70 -4.35
N GLY A 36 4.54 8.94 -5.03
CA GLY A 36 4.21 7.59 -5.48
C GLY A 36 4.11 6.59 -4.32
N VAL A 37 5.02 6.73 -3.34
CA VAL A 37 5.00 5.98 -2.08
C VAL A 37 3.71 6.30 -1.30
N GLU A 38 3.36 7.58 -1.19
CA GLU A 38 2.16 8.01 -0.47
C GLU A 38 0.87 7.55 -1.18
N GLN A 39 0.81 7.59 -2.51
CA GLN A 39 -0.31 7.02 -3.27
C GLN A 39 -0.49 5.52 -2.99
N LEU A 40 0.60 4.77 -2.85
CA LEU A 40 0.52 3.36 -2.45
C LEU A 40 -0.03 3.22 -1.03
N ARG A 41 0.47 4.01 -0.06
CA ARG A 41 -0.05 4.00 1.32
C ARG A 41 -1.55 4.31 1.38
N LEU A 42 -1.99 5.34 0.68
CA LEU A 42 -3.40 5.70 0.60
C LEU A 42 -4.24 4.57 -0.02
N SER A 43 -3.73 3.90 -1.06
CA SER A 43 -4.44 2.77 -1.67
C SER A 43 -4.62 1.60 -0.70
N LEU A 44 -3.65 1.35 0.20
CA LEU A 44 -3.79 0.34 1.25
C LEU A 44 -4.92 0.71 2.22
N GLN A 45 -5.00 1.98 2.64
CA GLN A 45 -6.08 2.46 3.50
C GLN A 45 -7.46 2.35 2.85
N VAL A 46 -7.56 2.69 1.55
CA VAL A 46 -8.81 2.54 0.78
C VAL A 46 -9.25 1.08 0.72
N VAL A 47 -8.32 0.15 0.47
CA VAL A 47 -8.62 -1.29 0.47
C VAL A 47 -9.03 -1.77 1.86
N ASN A 48 -8.38 -1.30 2.93
CA ASN A 48 -8.76 -1.64 4.29
C ASN A 48 -10.19 -1.20 4.61
N ALA A 49 -10.53 0.05 4.30
CA ALA A 49 -11.87 0.59 4.52
C ALA A 49 -12.92 -0.17 3.71
N TYR A 50 -12.61 -0.51 2.45
CA TYR A 50 -13.47 -1.33 1.60
C TYR A 50 -13.73 -2.72 2.20
N LEU A 51 -12.69 -3.43 2.63
CA LEU A 51 -12.83 -4.77 3.22
C LEU A 51 -13.55 -4.72 4.57
N THR A 52 -13.29 -3.70 5.38
CA THR A 52 -13.98 -3.47 6.66
C THR A 52 -15.48 -3.24 6.43
N SER A 53 -15.84 -2.42 5.44
CA SER A 53 -17.24 -2.24 5.06
C SER A 53 -17.86 -3.53 4.53
N ALA A 54 -17.14 -4.31 3.71
CA ALA A 54 -17.65 -5.57 3.18
C ALA A 54 -17.90 -6.62 4.29
N LEU A 55 -17.05 -6.64 5.32
CA LEU A 55 -17.21 -7.51 6.50
C LEU A 55 -18.42 -7.16 7.37
N SER A 56 -19.05 -5.99 7.17
CA SER A 56 -20.30 -5.65 7.86
C SER A 56 -21.47 -6.55 7.44
N ASP A 57 -21.36 -7.22 6.28
CA ASP A 57 -22.29 -8.24 5.83
C ASP A 57 -21.60 -9.63 5.86
N PRO A 58 -22.05 -10.55 6.73
CA PRO A 58 -21.48 -11.90 6.85
C PRO A 58 -21.47 -12.70 5.54
N SER A 59 -22.39 -12.42 4.60
CA SER A 59 -22.45 -13.12 3.32
C SER A 59 -21.20 -12.88 2.45
N ASN A 60 -20.51 -11.76 2.68
CA ASN A 60 -19.31 -11.38 1.94
C ASN A 60 -18.02 -12.00 2.48
N LEU A 61 -18.06 -12.71 3.61
CA LEU A 61 -16.87 -13.25 4.27
C LEU A 61 -15.98 -14.05 3.30
N ARG A 62 -16.56 -14.92 2.47
CA ARG A 62 -15.81 -15.71 1.49
C ARG A 62 -15.11 -14.82 0.45
N ALA A 63 -15.78 -13.78 -0.02
CA ALA A 63 -15.22 -12.85 -1.00
C ALA A 63 -14.07 -12.02 -0.39
N VAL A 64 -14.25 -11.55 0.84
CA VAL A 64 -13.21 -10.82 1.60
C VAL A 64 -11.98 -11.70 1.81
N LEU A 65 -12.15 -12.94 2.25
CA LEU A 65 -11.03 -13.88 2.42
C LEU A 65 -10.27 -14.10 1.11
N ARG A 66 -10.97 -14.22 -0.02
CA ARG A 66 -10.32 -14.33 -1.34
C ARG A 66 -9.49 -13.10 -1.67
N ILE A 67 -10.02 -11.90 -1.41
CA ILE A 67 -9.29 -10.64 -1.66
C ILE A 67 -8.06 -10.54 -0.75
N ILE A 68 -8.17 -10.93 0.53
CA ILE A 68 -7.04 -11.00 1.46
C ILE A 68 -5.93 -11.88 0.87
N GLU A 69 -6.26 -13.07 0.35
CA GLU A 69 -5.28 -13.95 -0.28
C GLU A 69 -4.65 -13.36 -1.56
N GLU A 70 -5.41 -12.58 -2.33
CA GLU A 70 -4.89 -11.85 -3.49
C GLU A 70 -3.90 -10.77 -3.07
N ILE A 71 -4.20 -10.00 -2.02
CA ILE A 71 -3.31 -8.99 -1.45
C ILE A 71 -2.04 -9.66 -0.91
N VAL A 72 -2.17 -10.79 -0.20
CA VAL A 72 -1.02 -11.57 0.29
C VAL A 72 -0.16 -12.06 -0.88
N ARG A 73 -0.77 -12.53 -1.98
CA ARG A 73 -0.02 -12.93 -3.18
C ARG A 73 0.75 -11.76 -3.80
N LEU A 74 0.12 -10.58 -3.90
CA LEU A 74 0.76 -9.36 -4.39
C LEU A 74 1.94 -8.94 -3.49
N ALA A 75 1.74 -9.00 -2.18
CA ALA A 75 2.73 -8.62 -1.17
C ALA A 75 3.93 -9.60 -1.11
N LYS A 76 3.71 -10.89 -1.38
CA LYS A 76 4.79 -11.89 -1.50
C LYS A 76 5.59 -11.74 -2.79
N GLY A 77 5.01 -11.10 -3.79
CA GLY A 77 5.65 -10.86 -5.07
C GLY A 77 6.67 -9.73 -5.05
N PRO A 78 7.24 -9.41 -6.23
CA PRO A 78 8.21 -8.33 -6.38
C PRO A 78 7.67 -6.95 -5.95
N CYS A 79 6.36 -6.73 -6.06
CA CYS A 79 5.75 -5.45 -5.68
C CYS A 79 5.77 -5.22 -4.17
N GLY A 80 5.49 -6.26 -3.36
CA GLY A 80 5.62 -6.13 -1.91
C GLY A 80 7.07 -6.06 -1.45
N ALA A 81 7.99 -6.75 -2.14
CA ALA A 81 9.42 -6.57 -1.90
C ALA A 81 9.86 -5.12 -2.14
N ALA A 82 9.45 -4.51 -3.26
CA ALA A 82 9.73 -3.11 -3.56
C ALA A 82 9.10 -2.16 -2.54
N ALA A 83 7.85 -2.38 -2.16
CA ALA A 83 7.16 -1.56 -1.16
C ALA A 83 7.85 -1.61 0.22
N LYS A 84 8.41 -2.76 0.59
CA LYS A 84 9.16 -2.93 1.85
C LYS A 84 10.42 -2.06 1.91
N ALA A 85 11.05 -1.77 0.76
CA ALA A 85 12.18 -0.83 0.68
C ALA A 85 11.79 0.58 1.14
N TYR A 86 10.53 0.97 0.91
CA TYR A 86 9.97 2.26 1.29
C TYR A 86 9.22 2.23 2.63
N GLY A 87 9.42 1.19 3.43
CA GLY A 87 8.77 1.02 4.74
C GLY A 87 7.26 0.79 4.68
N ILE A 88 6.73 0.35 3.53
CA ILE A 88 5.30 0.08 3.37
C ILE A 88 5.01 -1.39 3.72
N ASP A 89 4.05 -1.59 4.62
CA ASP A 89 3.55 -2.91 5.00
C ASP A 89 2.13 -3.15 4.46
N PHE A 90 1.97 -4.22 3.68
CA PHE A 90 0.69 -4.64 3.13
C PHE A 90 -0.29 -5.17 4.18
N LEU A 91 0.16 -5.52 5.39
CA LEU A 91 -0.73 -5.85 6.50
C LEU A 91 -1.73 -4.72 6.79
N THR A 92 -1.34 -3.46 6.54
CA THR A 92 -2.21 -2.29 6.74
C THR A 92 -3.47 -2.31 5.87
N ALA A 93 -3.45 -2.99 4.71
CA ALA A 93 -4.63 -3.09 3.84
C ALA A 93 -5.66 -4.11 4.31
N MET A 94 -5.33 -4.98 5.26
CA MET A 94 -6.17 -6.12 5.61
C MET A 94 -6.73 -5.96 7.03
N PRO A 95 -8.05 -5.90 7.22
CA PRO A 95 -8.66 -5.82 8.54
C PRO A 95 -8.69 -7.20 9.22
N LEU A 96 -7.51 -7.77 9.49
CA LEU A 96 -7.35 -9.14 9.96
C LEU A 96 -8.06 -9.40 11.30
N ASP A 97 -8.16 -8.38 12.15
CA ASP A 97 -8.87 -8.45 13.44
C ASP A 97 -10.39 -8.56 13.31
N LEU A 98 -10.97 -8.07 12.20
CA LEU A 98 -12.43 -8.03 12.00
C LEU A 98 -12.98 -9.28 11.33
N VAL A 99 -12.13 -10.20 10.89
CA VAL A 99 -12.55 -11.44 10.24
C VAL A 99 -13.12 -12.41 11.27
N ASP A 100 -14.44 -12.54 11.30
CA ASP A 100 -15.14 -13.46 12.19
C ASP A 100 -15.09 -14.91 11.67
N SER A 101 -13.93 -15.53 11.81
CA SER A 101 -13.72 -16.95 11.53
C SER A 101 -12.68 -17.53 12.47
N ALA A 102 -13.09 -18.47 13.31
CA ALA A 102 -12.21 -19.10 14.30
C ALA A 102 -10.98 -19.77 13.67
N GLY A 103 -11.15 -20.41 12.50
CA GLY A 103 -10.03 -21.02 11.76
C GLY A 103 -9.06 -19.98 11.19
N PHE A 104 -9.58 -18.83 10.75
CA PHE A 104 -8.77 -17.74 10.27
C PHE A 104 -7.93 -17.12 11.39
N GLN A 105 -8.55 -16.78 12.52
CA GLN A 105 -7.88 -16.14 13.65
C GLN A 105 -6.82 -17.05 14.27
N ARG A 106 -7.12 -18.34 14.44
CA ARG A 106 -6.21 -19.29 15.09
C ARG A 106 -4.95 -19.58 14.29
N THR A 107 -5.09 -19.70 12.96
CA THR A 107 -4.04 -20.24 12.12
C THR A 107 -3.62 -19.26 11.04
N ARG A 108 -4.57 -18.83 10.20
CA ARG A 108 -4.24 -18.12 8.96
C ARG A 108 -3.65 -16.73 9.22
N ARG A 109 -4.18 -16.00 10.20
CA ARG A 109 -3.67 -14.69 10.60
C ARG A 109 -2.16 -14.73 10.91
N GLY A 110 -1.74 -15.67 11.76
CA GLY A 110 -0.33 -15.84 12.11
C GLY A 110 0.53 -16.26 10.92
N GLN A 111 0.01 -17.13 10.06
CA GLN A 111 0.70 -17.54 8.83
C GLN A 111 0.93 -16.34 7.89
N ILE A 112 -0.07 -15.48 7.67
CA ILE A 112 0.07 -14.28 6.83
C ILE A 112 1.19 -13.39 7.35
N ALA A 113 1.20 -13.09 8.66
CA ALA A 113 2.26 -12.26 9.24
C ALA A 113 3.66 -12.87 9.03
N LEU A 114 3.81 -14.18 9.24
CA LEU A 114 5.08 -14.88 9.01
C LEU A 114 5.48 -14.91 7.53
N GLU A 115 4.53 -15.07 6.62
CA GLU A 115 4.77 -15.06 5.17
C GLU A 115 5.28 -13.69 4.71
N LEU A 116 4.67 -12.60 5.17
CA LEU A 116 5.07 -11.25 4.79
C LEU A 116 6.37 -10.80 5.48
N ALA A 117 6.64 -11.28 6.69
CA ALA A 117 7.92 -11.08 7.36
C ALA A 117 9.09 -11.65 6.56
N LYS A 118 8.91 -12.81 5.91
CA LYS A 118 9.93 -13.49 5.09
C LYS A 118 10.24 -12.78 3.77
N VAL A 119 9.38 -11.87 3.31
CA VAL A 119 9.64 -11.11 2.08
C VAL A 119 10.88 -10.25 2.27
N LYS A 120 11.91 -10.47 1.45
CA LYS A 120 13.16 -9.72 1.52
C LYS A 120 13.05 -8.44 0.71
N CYS A 121 13.61 -7.37 1.25
CA CYS A 121 13.81 -6.14 0.48
C CYS A 121 14.80 -6.43 -0.66
N PRO A 122 14.53 -6.02 -1.91
CA PRO A 122 15.48 -6.17 -2.99
C PRO A 122 16.72 -5.33 -2.70
N GLY A 123 17.91 -5.94 -2.80
CA GLY A 123 19.19 -5.26 -2.50
C GLY A 123 19.42 -4.00 -3.34
N TYR A 124 18.90 -3.96 -4.57
CA TYR A 124 19.05 -2.82 -5.48
C TYR A 124 18.23 -1.57 -5.11
N LEU A 125 17.28 -1.68 -4.16
CA LEU A 125 16.52 -0.51 -3.67
C LEU A 125 17.08 0.04 -2.34
N VAL A 126 18.05 -0.66 -1.73
CA VAL A 126 18.66 -0.25 -0.45
C VAL A 126 19.58 0.96 -0.66
N GLU A 127 20.19 1.09 -1.85
CA GLU A 127 21.10 2.19 -2.18
C GLU A 127 20.36 3.53 -2.42
N THR A 128 19.14 3.49 -2.94
CA THR A 128 18.39 4.72 -3.29
C THR A 128 17.96 5.54 -2.07
N THR A 129 17.83 4.90 -0.90
CA THR A 129 17.42 5.59 0.33
C THR A 129 18.55 6.47 0.91
N LEU A 130 19.81 6.22 0.54
CA LEU A 130 20.96 7.00 0.99
C LEU A 130 21.34 8.15 0.04
N ALA A 131 20.76 8.22 -1.16
CA ALA A 131 21.17 9.16 -2.21
C ALA A 131 20.28 10.39 -2.35
N GLN A 132 19.30 10.61 -1.45
CA GLN A 132 18.36 11.74 -1.53
C GLN A 132 18.47 12.74 -0.37
N VAL A 133 19.59 12.77 0.36
CA VAL A 133 19.95 13.98 1.10
C VAL A 133 20.63 14.90 0.09
N PRO A 134 20.01 15.97 -0.41
CA PRO A 134 20.79 17.00 -1.07
C PRO A 134 21.80 17.50 -0.03
N ASP A 135 23.09 17.43 -0.38
CA ASP A 135 24.14 18.18 0.28
C ASP A 135 23.62 19.60 0.47
N VAL A 136 23.40 19.98 1.73
CA VAL A 136 23.17 21.37 2.10
C VAL A 136 24.56 22.00 2.11
N ASP A 137 25.09 22.20 0.90
CA ASP A 137 26.37 22.81 0.67
C ASP A 137 26.24 24.33 0.90
N GLU A 138 26.98 24.79 1.90
CA GLU A 138 27.58 26.12 2.04
C GLU A 138 26.77 27.36 1.59
N CYS A 139 26.27 28.10 2.58
CA CYS A 139 26.23 29.57 2.52
C CYS A 139 26.88 30.14 3.79
N THR A 140 28.20 29.99 3.85
CA THR A 140 29.08 30.83 4.68
C THR A 140 29.44 32.10 3.91
N GLY A 141 29.34 33.25 4.58
CA GLY A 141 29.88 34.55 4.16
C GLY A 141 28.84 35.45 3.47
N SER A 142 28.70 36.73 3.79
CA SER A 142 29.54 37.62 4.58
C SER A 142 28.76 38.93 4.80
N ASP A 143 29.16 39.66 5.84
CA ASP A 143 28.89 41.08 6.08
C ASP A 143 28.73 41.91 4.80
N GLU A 144 27.76 42.82 4.77
CA GLU A 144 28.02 44.20 4.37
C GLU A 144 27.06 45.18 5.06
N SER A 145 27.68 46.00 5.90
CA SER A 145 27.22 47.27 6.43
C SER A 145 26.77 48.21 5.31
N LEU A 146 25.69 48.97 5.54
CA LEU A 146 25.59 50.42 5.29
C LEU A 146 24.29 50.97 5.89
#